data_AF-A0A387HNY7-F1
#
_entry.id   AF-A0A387HNY7-F1
#
_cell.length_a   1.000
_cell.length_b   1.000
_cell.length_c   1.000
_cell.angle_alpha   90.00
_cell.angle_beta   90.00
_cell.angle_gamma   90.00
#
_symmetry.space_group_name_H-M   'P 1'
#
loop_
_entity.id
_entity.type
_entity.pdbx_description
1 polymer ?
#
loop_
_entity_poly.entity_id
_entity_poly.type
_entity_poly.pdbx_seq_one_letter_code
_entity_poly.pdbx_strand_id
1 'polypeptide(L)' 'MPPLPAGPTVLHPMPEHPRVVLLKPLVTSPLIEVGDFSYYDDPDDPPAFETRNVLHHYGPERLVIGK' A
#
# COMPACT_ATOMS: atom_id res chain seq x y z
N MET A 1 14.47 14.23 18.44
CA MET A 1 13.39 13.38 17.87
C MET A 1 13.91 12.87 16.53
N PRO A 2 13.98 11.55 16.28
CA PRO A 2 14.35 11.07 14.95
C PRO A 2 13.32 11.61 13.94
N PRO A 3 13.70 11.97 12.70
CA PRO A 3 12.74 12.42 11.71
C PRO A 3 11.79 11.26 11.42
N LEU A 4 10.49 11.50 11.61
CA LEU A 4 9.46 10.58 11.12
C LEU A 4 9.65 10.42 9.61
N PRO A 5 9.77 9.20 9.06
CA PRO A 5 9.67 9.02 7.62
C PRO A 5 8.16 9.11 7.27
N ALA A 6 7.55 10.28 7.48
CA ALA A 6 6.09 10.49 7.48
C ALA A 6 5.58 11.10 6.17
N GLY A 7 6.21 10.78 5.03
CA GLY A 7 5.66 11.11 3.71
C GLY A 7 4.72 10.01 3.24
N PRO A 8 3.62 10.32 2.52
CA PRO A 8 2.71 9.30 1.98
C PRO A 8 3.37 8.43 0.89
N THR A 9 4.57 8.79 0.45
CA THR A 9 5.37 8.06 -0.54
C THR A 9 6.41 7.13 0.09
N VAL A 10 6.50 7.07 1.43
CA VAL A 10 7.45 6.19 2.12
C VAL A 10 6.85 4.80 2.21
N LEU A 11 7.47 3.81 1.55
CA LEU A 11 6.97 2.44 1.56
C LEU A 11 6.87 1.86 2.97
N HIS A 12 7.92 2.00 3.79
CA HIS A 12 7.93 1.52 5.18
C HIS A 12 7.92 2.72 6.16
N PRO A 13 6.74 3.22 6.57
CA PRO A 13 6.62 4.38 7.45
C PRO A 13 7.00 4.07 8.90
N MET A 14 7.09 2.79 9.26
CA MET A 14 7.40 2.31 10.61
C MET A 14 8.60 1.36 10.55
N PRO A 15 9.84 1.84 10.74
CA PRO A 15 11.05 1.00 10.63
C PRO A 15 11.08 -0.21 11.57
N GLU A 16 10.43 -0.11 12.73
CA GLU A 16 10.31 -1.22 13.71
C GLU A 16 9.20 -2.22 13.34
N HIS A 17 8.42 -1.94 12.30
CA HIS A 17 7.30 -2.76 11.83
C HIS A 17 7.43 -3.03 10.32
N PRO A 18 8.37 -3.89 9.90
CA PRO A 18 8.64 -4.15 8.47
C PRO A 18 7.47 -4.79 7.74
N ARG A 19 6.55 -5.44 8.46
CA ARG A 19 5.30 -5.99 7.94
C ARG A 19 4.30 -4.95 7.45
N VAL A 20 4.46 -3.69 7.87
CA VAL A 20 3.57 -2.58 7.52
C VAL A 20 4.16 -1.79 6.36
N VAL A 21 3.37 -1.64 5.30
CA VAL A 21 3.69 -0.81 4.14
C VAL A 21 2.59 0.21 3.85
N LEU A 22 2.95 1.37 3.29
CA LEU A 22 1.98 2.23 2.63
C LEU A 22 1.62 1.66 1.27
N LEU A 23 0.32 1.63 0.97
CA LEU A 23 -0.21 1.10 -0.28
C LEU A 23 0.01 2.06 -1.46
N LYS A 24 -0.08 3.38 -1.23
CA LYS A 24 0.06 4.39 -2.28
C LYS A 24 1.37 4.30 -3.10
N PRO A 25 2.56 4.18 -2.49
CA PRO A 25 3.80 4.01 -3.24
C PRO A 25 3.97 2.59 -3.82
N LEU A 26 3.14 1.64 -3.41
CA LEU A 26 3.24 0.23 -3.80
C LEU A 26 2.39 -0.11 -5.02
N VAL A 27 1.20 0.49 -5.14
CA VAL A 27 0.24 0.20 -6.21
C VAL A 27 0.76 0.69 -7.56
N THR A 28 0.70 -0.18 -8.56
CA THR A 28 1.15 0.09 -9.93
C THR A 28 0.02 0.00 -10.96
N SER A 29 -1.05 -0.74 -10.64
CA SER A 29 -2.20 -0.90 -11.52
C SER A 29 -2.96 0.42 -11.70
N PRO A 30 -3.25 0.83 -12.95
CA PRO A 30 -4.06 2.02 -13.20
C PRO A 30 -5.53 1.85 -12.79
N LEU A 31 -5.97 0.60 -12.53
CA LEU A 31 -7.31 0.29 -12.07
C LEU A 31 -7.46 0.43 -10.55
N ILE A 32 -6.39 0.74 -9.83
CA ILE A 32 -6.40 0.88 -8.37
C ILE A 32 -6.05 2.33 -8.00
N GLU A 33 -6.86 2.93 -7.13
CA GLU A 33 -6.60 4.24 -6.54
C GLU A 33 -6.49 4.09 -5.03
N VAL A 34 -5.44 4.68 -4.46
CA VAL A 34 -5.18 4.62 -3.02
C VAL A 34 -4.90 6.01 -2.47
N GLY A 35 -5.68 6.37 -1.45
CA GLY A 35 -5.51 7.60 -0.67
C GLY A 35 -4.24 7.61 0.16
N ASP A 36 -3.83 8.80 0.59
CA ASP A 36 -2.62 8.97 1.40
C ASP A 36 -2.71 8.18 2.72
N PHE A 37 -1.55 7.65 3.14
CA PHE A 37 -1.39 6.93 4.42
C PHE A 37 -2.21 5.63 4.58
N SER A 38 -2.95 5.19 3.57
CA SER A 38 -3.54 3.85 3.56
C SER A 38 -2.42 2.81 3.61
N TYR A 39 -2.51 1.89 4.56
CA TYR A 39 -1.48 0.90 4.83
C TYR A 39 -2.00 -0.52 4.67
N TYR A 40 -1.05 -1.44 4.51
CA TYR A 40 -1.25 -2.88 4.48
C TYR A 40 -0.26 -3.54 5.43
N ASP A 41 -0.74 -4.49 6.22
CA ASP A 41 0.03 -5.26 7.21
C ASP A 41 -0.04 -6.74 6.83
N ASP A 42 1.08 -7.32 6.44
CA ASP A 42 1.19 -8.73 6.04
C ASP A 42 2.45 -9.34 6.67
N PRO A 43 2.33 -10.49 7.36
CA PRO A 43 3.48 -11.10 8.01
C PRO A 43 4.45 -11.80 7.03
N ASP A 44 4.01 -12.13 5.81
CA ASP A 44 4.75 -12.95 4.85
C ASP A 44 5.42 -12.10 3.75
N ASP A 45 4.64 -11.26 3.05
CA ASP A 45 5.10 -10.46 1.91
C ASP A 45 4.29 -9.15 1.74
N PRO A 46 4.61 -8.10 2.52
CA PRO A 46 3.90 -6.82 2.48
C PRO A 46 3.86 -6.14 1.11
N PRO A 47 4.95 -6.12 0.32
CA PRO A 47 4.91 -5.56 -1.03
C PRO A 47 3.98 -6.28 -2.02
N ALA A 48 3.52 -7.51 -1.74
CA ALA A 48 2.75 -8.31 -2.68
C ALA A 48 1.22 -8.07 -2.66
N PHE A 49 0.77 -6.91 -2.14
CA PHE A 49 -0.65 -6.55 -2.04
C PHE A 49 -1.43 -6.77 -3.35
N GLU A 50 -0.93 -6.24 -4.48
CA GLU A 50 -1.65 -6.33 -5.76
C GLU A 50 -1.87 -7.78 -6.20
N THR A 51 -0.86 -8.64 -6.06
CA THR A 51 -0.94 -10.03 -6.54
C THR A 51 -1.65 -10.98 -5.57
N ARG A 52 -1.60 -10.69 -4.26
CA ARG A 52 -2.15 -11.59 -3.22
C ARG A 52 -3.59 -11.22 -2.86
N ASN A 53 -3.96 -9.95 -2.94
CA ASN A 53 -5.21 -9.45 -2.36
C ASN A 53 -6.14 -8.75 -3.36
N VAL A 54 -5.67 -8.43 -4.57
CA VAL A 54 -6.53 -7.88 -5.63
C VAL A 54 -6.79 -8.96 -6.67
N LEU A 55 -7.72 -9.85 -6.33
CA LEU A 55 -8.02 -11.05 -7.11
C LEU A 55 -9.08 -10.78 -8.17
N HIS A 56 -8.90 -11.37 -9.35
CA HIS A 56 -9.87 -11.36 -10.45
C HIS A 56 -10.30 -9.95 -10.93
N HIS A 57 -9.42 -8.96 -10.77
CA HIS A 57 -9.69 -7.59 -11.17
C HIS A 57 -9.29 -7.34 -12.63
N TYR A 58 -10.20 -7.70 -13.55
CA TYR A 58 -9.97 -7.57 -15.00
C TYR A 58 -10.46 -6.23 -15.59
N GLY A 59 -11.07 -5.37 -14.77
CA GLY A 59 -11.66 -4.10 -15.18
C GLY A 59 -13.03 -4.24 -15.85
N PRO A 60 -13.66 -3.11 -16.24
CA PRO A 60 -13.08 -1.75 -16.25
C PRO A 60 -13.23 -0.99 -14.93
N GLU A 61 -13.86 -1.58 -13.90
CA GLU A 61 -14.10 -0.91 -12.62
C GLU A 61 -12.79 -0.59 -11.91
N ARG A 62 -12.80 0.46 -11.08
CA ARG A 62 -11.65 0.84 -10.26
C ARG A 62 -11.85 0.39 -8.81
N LEU A 63 -10.80 -0.15 -8.22
CA LEU A 63 -10.72 -0.34 -6.77
C LEU A 63 -10.23 0.97 -6.15
N VAL A 64 -11.05 1.59 -5.31
CA VAL A 64 -10.71 2.84 -4.62
C VAL A 64 -10.62 2.57 -3.13
N ILE A 65 -9.46 2.85 -2.52
CA ILE A 65 -9.19 2.63 -1.10
C ILE A 65 -8.82 3.96 -0.45
N GLY A 66 -9.55 4.32 0.62
CA GLY A 66 -9.28 5.52 1.39
C GLY A 66 -9.74 6.81 0.70
N LYS A 67 -9.19 7.94 1.16
CA LYS A 67 -9.40 9.29 0.64
C LYS A 67 -8.07 10.03 0.54
#